data_AF-A0AAJ8BRA0-F1
#
_entry.id   AF-A0AAJ8BRA0-F1
#
_cell.length_a   1.000
_cell.length_b   1.000
_cell.length_c   1.000
_cell.angle_alpha   90.00
_cell.angle_beta   90.00
_cell.angle_gamma   90.00
#
_symmetry.space_group_name_H-M   'P 1'
#
loop_
_entity.id
_entity.type
_entity.pdbx_description
1 polymer ?
#
loop_
_entity_poly.entity_id
_entity_poly.type
_entity_poly.pdbx_seq_one_letter_code
_entity_poly.pdbx_strand_id
1 'polypeptide(L)'
;MVERVYSCPDGFFRKHIGRPRTANQIGSLVVCLPSHFTGGDPYVRHNKQDRDFDWSSASSSTIQWAAFYSDCEHEIVPDGDELY
;
A
#
# COMPACT_ATOMS: atom_id res chain seq x y z
N MET A 1 -12.32 2.45 -11.71
CA MET A 1 -11.60 2.58 -10.43
C MET A 1 -12.18 1.53 -9.50
N VAL A 2 -11.37 0.66 -8.91
CA VAL A 2 -11.85 -0.29 -7.92
C VAL A 2 -11.44 0.25 -6.57
N GLU A 3 -12.42 0.52 -5.72
CA GLU A 3 -12.20 1.00 -4.37
C GLU A 3 -12.11 -0.21 -3.44
N ARG A 4 -11.03 -0.27 -2.65
CA ARG A 4 -10.91 -1.20 -1.53
C ARG A 4 -10.50 -0.39 -0.32
N VAL A 5 -11.30 -0.51 0.73
CA VAL A 5 -11.05 0.14 2.02
C VAL A 5 -10.48 -0.92 2.96
N TYR A 6 -9.36 -0.62 3.58
CA TYR A 6 -8.69 -1.48 4.54
C TYR A 6 -8.64 -0.74 5.88
N SER A 7 -8.98 -1.43 6.97
CA SER A 7 -8.99 -0.87 8.32
C SER A 7 -8.41 -1.87 9.31
N CYS A 8 -7.55 -1.38 10.21
CA CYS A 8 -7.02 -2.12 11.37
C CYS A 8 -8.17 -2.66 12.26
N PRO A 9 -8.05 -3.85 12.89
CA PRO A 9 -6.86 -4.70 12.98
C PRO A 9 -6.65 -5.67 11.82
N ASP A 10 -7.69 -6.05 11.09
CA ASP A 10 -7.62 -7.13 10.10
C ASP A 10 -7.36 -6.67 8.65
N GLY A 11 -7.12 -5.36 8.47
CA GLY A 11 -6.88 -4.69 7.19
C GLY A 11 -5.53 -4.98 6.55
N PHE A 12 -5.03 -6.21 6.65
CA PHE A 12 -3.75 -6.63 6.08
C PHE A 12 -3.82 -6.64 4.55
N PHE A 13 -2.85 -5.98 3.92
CA PHE A 13 -2.67 -6.07 2.48
C PHE A 13 -1.43 -6.92 2.21
N ARG A 14 -1.62 -8.24 2.22
CA ARG A 14 -0.54 -9.19 1.98
C ARG A 14 0.08 -8.99 0.61
N LYS A 15 1.39 -9.24 0.54
CA LYS A 15 2.20 -9.35 -0.68
C LYS A 15 1.45 -9.97 -1.84
N HIS A 16 1.18 -9.17 -2.87
CA HIS A 16 0.66 -9.68 -4.13
C HIS A 16 0.98 -8.78 -5.32
N ILE A 17 0.95 -9.38 -6.50
CA ILE A 17 0.84 -8.66 -7.76
C ILE A 17 -0.64 -8.50 -8.06
N GLY A 18 -1.10 -7.26 -8.15
CA GLY A 18 -2.49 -6.94 -8.42
C GLY A 18 -2.85 -7.40 -9.83
N ARG A 19 -3.67 -8.44 -9.97
CA ARG A 19 -4.17 -8.83 -11.30
C ARG A 19 -5.01 -7.67 -11.87
N PRO A 20 -4.73 -7.19 -13.10
CA PRO A 20 -5.57 -6.22 -13.76
C PRO A 20 -7.00 -6.74 -13.81
N ARG A 21 -7.97 -5.96 -13.32
CA ARG A 21 -9.38 -6.35 -13.35
C ARG A 21 -10.07 -5.96 -14.66
N THR A 22 -9.45 -5.05 -15.43
CA THR A 22 -9.87 -4.67 -16.77
C THR A 22 -8.66 -4.57 -17.69
N ALA A 23 -8.86 -4.73 -19.00
CA ALA A 23 -7.79 -4.64 -20.00
C ALA A 23 -7.10 -3.26 -20.01
N ASN A 24 -7.78 -2.22 -19.56
CA ASN A 24 -7.29 -0.84 -19.53
C ASN A 24 -6.70 -0.44 -18.17
N GLN A 25 -6.65 -1.35 -17.18
CA GLN A 25 -6.03 -1.05 -15.89
C GLN A 25 -4.51 -1.17 -16.00
N ILE A 26 -3.83 -0.02 -15.96
CA ILE A 26 -2.37 0.05 -16.07
C ILE A 26 -1.66 0.05 -14.71
N GLY A 27 -2.39 0.22 -13.60
CA GLY A 27 -1.80 0.35 -12.27
C GLY A 27 -2.80 0.60 -11.16
N SER A 28 -2.27 1.02 -10.02
CA SER A 28 -2.98 1.29 -8.77
C SER A 28 -2.55 2.64 -8.20
N LEU A 29 -3.48 3.30 -7.52
CA LEU A 29 -3.25 4.47 -6.67
C LEU A 29 -3.75 4.11 -5.27
N VAL A 30 -2.88 4.20 -4.28
CA VAL A 30 -3.20 4.03 -2.86
C VAL A 30 -3.20 5.40 -2.22
N VAL A 31 -4.29 5.75 -1.52
CA VAL A 31 -4.43 7.01 -0.79
C VAL A 31 -4.59 6.70 0.68
N CYS A 32 -3.75 7.31 1.51
CA CYS A 32 -3.86 7.30 2.95
C CYS A 32 -4.51 8.60 3.41
N LEU A 33 -5.66 8.46 4.07
CA LEU A 33 -6.37 9.60 4.67
C LEU A 33 -5.78 9.88 6.06
N PRO A 34 -5.78 11.14 6.53
CA PRO A 34 -5.25 11.49 7.83
C PRO A 34 -5.90 10.68 8.95
N SER A 35 -5.11 9.83 9.58
CA SER A 35 -5.48 9.00 10.73
C SER A 35 -4.22 8.66 11.50
N HIS A 36 -4.27 8.77 12.83
CA HIS A 36 -3.12 8.38 13.65
C HIS A 36 -2.92 6.86 13.56
N PHE A 37 -1.73 6.41 13.12
CA PHE A 37 -1.33 5.00 13.10
C PHE A 37 0.20 4.89 13.19
N THR A 38 0.69 3.71 13.56
CA THR A 38 2.10 3.31 13.44
C THR A 38 2.19 2.11 12.51
N GLY A 39 3.33 1.96 11.82
CA GLY A 39 3.47 1.01 10.70
C GLY A 39 2.48 1.32 9.57
N GLY A 40 1.99 0.29 8.87
CA GLY A 40 1.04 0.48 7.77
C GLY A 40 1.69 1.09 6.53
N ASP A 41 3.01 0.96 6.42
CA ASP A 41 3.80 1.55 5.35
C ASP A 41 3.62 0.70 4.08
N PRO A 42 3.26 1.32 2.94
CA PRO A 42 3.23 0.62 1.67
C PRO A 42 4.64 0.22 1.25
N TYR A 43 4.77 -1.02 0.82
CA TYR A 43 5.98 -1.52 0.20
C TYR A 43 5.68 -1.89 -1.25
N VAL A 44 6.49 -1.41 -2.19
CA VAL A 44 6.32 -1.67 -3.62
C VAL A 44 7.64 -2.18 -4.21
N ARG A 45 7.57 -3.30 -4.94
CA ARG A 45 8.71 -3.91 -5.64
C ARG A 45 8.46 -4.02 -7.13
N HIS A 46 9.44 -3.60 -7.92
CA HIS A 46 9.44 -3.79 -9.37
C HIS A 46 10.86 -3.88 -9.91
N ASN A 47 11.16 -4.91 -10.72
CA ASN A 47 12.45 -5.05 -11.40
C ASN A 47 13.70 -4.84 -10.51
N LYS A 48 13.73 -5.48 -9.34
CA LYS A 48 14.81 -5.37 -8.32
C LYS A 48 14.93 -3.98 -7.65
N GLN A 49 13.96 -3.11 -7.86
CA GLN A 49 13.83 -1.86 -7.11
C GLN A 49 12.76 -2.04 -6.06
N ASP A 50 13.15 -1.72 -4.83
CA ASP A 50 12.26 -1.71 -3.69
C ASP A 50 12.01 -0.26 -3.27
N ARG A 51 10.76 0.03 -2.94
CA ARG A 51 10.29 1.33 -2.46
C ARG A 51 9.49 1.11 -1.19
N ASP A 52 10.05 1.64 -0.11
CA ASP A 52 9.42 1.73 1.20
C ASP A 52 8.95 3.17 1.40
N PHE A 53 7.71 3.33 1.85
CA PHE A 53 7.08 4.62 2.04
C PHE A 53 6.75 4.79 3.52
N ASP A 54 7.62 5.49 4.28
CA ASP A 54 7.33 5.87 5.66
C ASP A 54 6.14 6.84 5.68
N TRP A 55 4.98 6.31 6.03
CA TRP A 55 3.75 7.07 6.15
C TRP A 55 3.42 7.43 7.60
N SER A 56 3.93 6.66 8.54
CA SER A 56 3.70 6.81 9.98
C SER A 56 3.97 8.24 10.48
N SER A 57 5.05 8.90 10.02
CA SER A 57 5.49 10.18 10.58
C SER A 57 4.51 11.35 10.35
N ALA A 58 3.72 11.29 9.29
CA ALA A 58 2.78 12.36 8.88
C ALA A 58 1.32 11.90 8.92
N SER A 59 1.07 10.71 9.47
CA SER A 59 -0.19 9.98 9.35
C SER A 59 -1.39 10.78 9.89
N SER A 60 -1.19 11.56 10.94
CA SER A 60 -2.26 12.30 11.62
C SER A 60 -2.64 13.62 10.93
N SER A 61 -1.80 14.13 10.04
CA SER A 61 -1.90 15.51 9.54
C SER A 61 -1.88 15.66 8.03
N THR A 62 -1.60 14.59 7.29
CA THR A 62 -1.29 14.71 5.86
C THR A 62 -1.96 13.61 5.06
N ILE A 63 -2.52 13.97 3.90
CA ILE A 63 -2.93 12.98 2.89
C ILE A 63 -1.66 12.49 2.20
N GLN A 64 -1.41 11.19 2.28
CA GLN A 64 -0.27 10.54 1.65
C GLN A 64 -0.77 9.62 0.54
N TRP A 65 0.07 9.35 -0.46
CA TRP A 65 -0.33 8.52 -1.59
C TRP A 65 0.86 7.88 -2.29
N ALA A 66 0.61 6.75 -2.94
CA ALA A 66 1.56 6.06 -3.80
C ALA A 66 0.86 5.56 -5.05
N ALA A 67 1.52 5.65 -6.20
CA ALA A 67 1.03 5.14 -7.47
C ALA A 67 2.08 4.22 -8.11
N PHE A 68 1.63 3.10 -8.66
CA PHE A 68 2.51 2.10 -9.26
C PHE A 68 1.80 1.31 -10.35
N TYR A 69 2.59 0.70 -11.25
CA TYR A 69 2.08 -0.09 -12.36
C TYR A 69 1.52 -1.44 -11.91
N SER A 70 0.68 -2.05 -12.74
CA SER A 70 -0.06 -3.28 -12.40
C SER A 70 0.82 -4.52 -12.26
N ASP A 71 2.04 -4.47 -12.79
CA ASP A 71 3.06 -5.51 -12.67
C ASP A 71 3.96 -5.32 -11.43
N CYS A 72 3.72 -4.27 -10.63
CA CYS A 72 4.40 -4.09 -9.35
C CYS A 72 3.82 -5.02 -8.27
N GLU A 73 4.70 -5.69 -7.56
CA GLU A 73 4.33 -6.36 -6.32
C GLU A 73 4.20 -5.32 -5.22
N HIS A 74 3.15 -5.45 -4.39
CA HIS A 74 2.90 -4.49 -3.32
C HIS A 74 2.29 -5.14 -2.08
N GLU A 75 2.56 -4.53 -0.93
CA GLU A 75 2.01 -4.89 0.38
C GLU A 75 1.87 -3.69 1.30
N ILE A 76 1.09 -3.83 2.36
CA ILE A 76 1.02 -2.87 3.48
C ILE A 76 1.24 -3.70 4.74
N VAL A 77 2.34 -3.41 5.45
CA VAL A 77 2.75 -4.16 6.64
C VAL A 77 2.35 -3.38 7.89
N PRO A 78 1.49 -3.92 8.76
CA PRO A 78 1.18 -3.27 10.04
C PRO A 78 2.35 -3.37 11.02
N ASP A 79 2.32 -2.48 12.01
CA ASP A 79 3.34 -2.42 13.06
C ASP A 79 3.35 -3.73 13.89
N GLY A 80 4.52 -4.36 14.01
CA GLY A 80 4.72 -5.55 14.84
C GLY A 80 4.57 -6.91 14.16
N ASP A 81 4.16 -6.98 12.89
CA ASP A 81 4.27 -8.22 12.10
C ASP A 81 5.68 -8.31 11.50
N GLU A 82 6.60 -8.91 12.26
CA GLU A 82 7.86 -9.40 11.70
C GLU A 82 7.54 -10.30 10.49
N LEU A 83 8.16 -9.99 9.35
CA LEU A 83 8.11 -10.79 8.13
C LEU A 83 8.57 -12.23 8.41
N TYR A 84 7.61 -13.12 8.68
CA TYR A 84 7.75 -14.58 8.58
C TYR A 84 6.72 -15.14 7.59
#